data_AF-A0A7V9KIQ6-F1
#
_entry.id   AF-A0A7V9KIQ6-F1
#
_cell.length_a   1.000
_cell.length_b   1.000
_cell.length_c   1.000
_cell.angle_alpha   90.00
_cell.angle_beta   90.00
_cell.angle_gamma   90.00
#
_symmetry.space_group_name_H-M   'P 1'
#
loop_
_entity.id
_entity.type
_entity.pdbx_description
1 polymer ?
#
loop_
_entity_poly.entity_id
_entity_poly.type
_entity_poly.pdbx_seq_one_letter_code
_entity_poly.pdbx_strand_id
1 'polypeptide(L)'
;MAVLLAGARGLGDRWRPGAADLVRGAAVVYMATTGVVYGLLLVGYTEQLDTNVVWADTVVHRVMPIVLVADWLIAPPRTRLTVRRALLWLWYPLLFVVYSLLRGPLAGWYPYPFLDPGQAGGVAAVAAYCVGITLFIVLMTWATVTIGNTQRQFRQAGPSRPGAPGDIEQMV
;
A
#
# COMPACT_ATOMS: atom_id res chain seq x y z
N MET A 1 -2.88 -17.86 9.03
CA MET A 1 -2.27 -16.58 9.46
C MET A 1 -0.87 -16.71 10.08
N ALA A 2 -0.57 -17.76 10.86
CA ALA A 2 0.74 -17.94 11.47
C ALA A 2 1.90 -18.12 10.46
N VAL A 3 1.64 -18.63 9.26
CA VAL A 3 2.67 -18.89 8.23
C VAL A 3 3.22 -17.60 7.60
N LEU A 4 2.39 -16.57 7.43
CA LEU A 4 2.85 -15.26 6.93
C LEU A 4 3.67 -14.50 7.99
N LEU A 5 3.29 -14.62 9.26
CA LEU A 5 4.03 -14.04 10.38
C LEU A 5 5.32 -14.80 10.74
N ALA A 6 5.36 -16.12 10.53
CA ALA A 6 6.54 -16.96 10.76
C ALA A 6 7.58 -16.81 9.64
N GLY A 7 7.15 -16.73 8.37
CA GLY A 7 8.04 -16.45 7.23
C GLY A 7 8.71 -15.07 7.32
N ALA A 8 7.97 -14.05 7.77
CA ALA A 8 8.48 -12.70 7.97
C ALA A 8 9.47 -12.57 9.14
N ARG A 9 9.39 -13.45 10.16
CA ARG A 9 10.36 -13.48 11.26
C ARG A 9 11.66 -14.20 10.88
N GLY A 10 11.59 -15.26 10.07
CA GLY A 10 12.77 -16.02 9.65
C GLY A 10 13.66 -15.35 8.59
N LEU A 11 13.09 -14.53 7.69
CA LEU A 11 13.87 -13.72 6.74
C LEU A 11 14.22 -12.31 7.28
N GLY A 12 13.56 -11.89 8.36
CA GLY A 12 13.66 -10.53 8.91
C GLY A 12 15.00 -10.19 9.57
N ASP A 13 15.75 -11.19 10.02
CA ASP A 13 17.04 -10.96 10.71
C ASP A 13 18.15 -10.42 9.80
N ARG A 14 17.96 -10.46 8.48
CA ARG A 14 18.94 -9.93 7.50
C ARG A 14 18.69 -8.48 7.09
N TRP A 15 17.50 -7.93 7.34
CA TRP A 15 17.12 -6.58 6.89
C TRP A 15 17.07 -5.58 8.05
N ARG A 16 17.55 -4.36 7.81
CA ARG A 16 17.42 -3.27 8.79
C ARG A 16 15.93 -3.03 9.06
N PRO A 17 15.46 -2.98 10.32
CA PRO A 17 14.04 -2.90 10.66
C PRO A 17 13.27 -1.80 9.92
N GLY A 18 13.90 -0.64 9.69
CA GLY A 18 13.27 0.47 8.98
C GLY A 18 13.11 0.28 7.47
N ALA A 19 13.96 -0.51 6.83
CA ALA A 19 13.80 -0.84 5.42
C ALA A 19 12.66 -1.85 5.22
N ALA A 20 12.55 -2.84 6.11
CA ALA A 20 11.43 -3.78 6.11
C ALA A 20 10.07 -3.09 6.34
N ASP A 21 10.00 -2.13 7.28
CA ASP A 21 8.78 -1.34 7.51
C ASP A 21 8.40 -0.47 6.29
N LEU A 22 9.38 0.10 5.59
CA LEU A 22 9.13 0.88 4.37
C LEU A 22 8.61 0.01 3.22
N VAL A 23 9.17 -1.18 3.03
CA VAL A 23 8.71 -2.12 2.01
C VAL A 23 7.31 -2.62 2.33
N ARG A 24 7.05 -2.94 3.60
CA ARG A 24 5.70 -3.39 4.03
C ARG A 24 4.67 -2.28 3.85
N GLY A 25 5.02 -1.02 4.18
CA GLY A 25 4.17 0.13 3.92
C GLY A 25 3.87 0.32 2.43
N ALA A 26 4.87 0.16 1.55
CA ALA A 26 4.66 0.22 0.10
C ALA A 26 3.67 -0.86 -0.36
N ALA A 27 3.84 -2.10 0.10
CA ALA A 27 2.97 -3.22 -0.25
C ALA A 27 1.52 -2.96 0.16
N VAL A 28 1.30 -2.36 1.34
CA VAL A 28 -0.04 -1.98 1.81
C VAL A 28 -0.66 -0.92 0.91
N VAL A 29 0.09 0.15 0.57
CA VAL A 29 -0.40 1.22 -0.31
C VAL A 29 -0.76 0.66 -1.69
N TYR A 30 0.10 -0.18 -2.26
CA TYR A 30 -0.14 -0.77 -3.58
C TYR A 30 -1.34 -1.71 -3.56
N MET A 31 -1.43 -2.64 -2.60
CA MET A 31 -2.56 -3.57 -2.54
C MET A 31 -3.88 -2.88 -2.21
N ALA A 32 -3.89 -1.88 -1.33
CA ALA A 32 -5.09 -1.07 -1.08
C ALA A 32 -5.53 -0.34 -2.36
N THR A 33 -4.58 0.22 -3.10
CA THR A 33 -4.85 0.84 -4.40
C THR A 33 -5.37 -0.15 -5.40
N THR A 34 -4.76 -1.33 -5.52
CA THR A 34 -5.21 -2.42 -6.40
C THR A 34 -6.66 -2.80 -6.12
N GLY A 35 -7.04 -3.01 -4.85
CA GLY A 35 -8.41 -3.38 -4.50
C GLY A 35 -9.44 -2.29 -4.85
N VAL A 36 -9.13 -1.02 -4.54
CA VAL A 36 -10.02 0.11 -4.82
C VAL A 36 -10.13 0.39 -6.31
N VAL A 37 -9.01 0.49 -7.02
CA VAL A 37 -8.98 0.74 -8.47
C VAL A 37 -9.67 -0.40 -9.20
N TYR A 38 -9.43 -1.66 -8.81
CA TYR A 38 -10.13 -2.78 -9.42
C TYR A 38 -11.64 -2.69 -9.20
N GLY A 39 -12.08 -2.49 -7.95
CA GLY A 39 -13.50 -2.47 -7.60
C GLY A 39 -14.26 -1.34 -8.31
N LEU A 40 -13.62 -0.19 -8.53
CA LEU A 40 -14.23 0.97 -9.16
C LEU A 40 -14.11 0.97 -10.69
N LEU A 41 -12.98 0.52 -11.23
CA LEU A 41 -12.63 0.74 -12.64
C LEU A 41 -12.51 -0.54 -13.47
N LEU A 42 -12.31 -1.72 -12.86
CA LEU A 42 -11.93 -2.94 -13.61
C LEU A 42 -12.82 -4.16 -13.38
N VAL A 43 -13.70 -4.17 -12.37
CA VAL A 43 -14.52 -5.36 -12.03
C VAL A 43 -15.38 -5.88 -13.19
N GLY A 44 -15.76 -5.03 -14.15
CA GLY A 44 -16.51 -5.41 -15.35
C GLY A 44 -15.66 -5.77 -16.57
N TYR A 45 -14.32 -5.70 -16.47
CA TYR A 45 -13.39 -5.86 -17.59
C TYR A 45 -12.57 -7.16 -17.52
N THR A 46 -12.89 -8.08 -16.60
CA THR A 46 -12.10 -9.30 -16.34
C THR A 46 -11.92 -10.19 -17.57
N GLU A 47 -12.96 -10.34 -18.40
CA GLU A 47 -12.92 -11.10 -19.66
C GLU A 47 -12.04 -10.42 -20.72
N GLN A 48 -12.08 -9.08 -20.78
CA GLN A 48 -11.37 -8.28 -21.78
C GLN A 48 -9.88 -8.11 -21.47
N LEU A 49 -9.50 -8.25 -20.18
CA LEU A 49 -8.11 -8.16 -19.72
C LEU A 49 -7.37 -9.50 -19.75
N ASP A 50 -8.02 -10.57 -20.21
CA ASP A 50 -7.52 -11.94 -20.25
C ASP A 50 -7.00 -12.45 -18.88
N THR A 51 -7.57 -11.93 -17.80
CA THR A 51 -7.29 -12.35 -16.41
C THR A 51 -8.21 -13.49 -15.99
N ASN A 52 -8.51 -14.42 -16.90
CA ASN A 52 -9.63 -15.38 -16.81
C ASN A 52 -9.48 -16.47 -15.72
N VAL A 53 -8.45 -16.39 -14.87
CA VAL A 53 -8.31 -17.26 -13.71
C VAL A 53 -9.09 -16.66 -12.53
N VAL A 54 -10.39 -16.95 -12.47
CA VAL A 54 -11.36 -16.38 -11.51
C VAL A 54 -10.86 -16.38 -10.06
N TRP A 55 -10.23 -17.48 -9.62
CA TRP A 55 -9.72 -17.57 -8.25
C TRP A 55 -8.55 -16.61 -8.03
N ALA A 56 -7.64 -16.46 -9.01
CA ALA A 56 -6.49 -15.58 -8.91
C ALA A 56 -6.94 -14.12 -8.91
N ASP A 57 -7.89 -13.77 -9.78
CA ASP A 57 -8.51 -12.45 -9.81
C ASP A 57 -9.14 -12.09 -8.46
N THR A 58 -9.95 -13.01 -7.90
CA THR A 58 -10.59 -12.83 -6.59
C THR A 58 -9.55 -12.66 -5.49
N VAL A 59 -8.52 -13.51 -5.46
CA VAL A 59 -7.48 -13.44 -4.42
C VAL A 59 -6.71 -12.13 -4.50
N VAL A 60 -6.23 -11.75 -5.69
CA VAL A 60 -5.36 -10.59 -5.86
C VAL A 60 -6.12 -9.28 -5.68
N HIS A 61 -7.35 -9.18 -6.17
CA HIS A 61 -8.09 -7.90 -6.18
C HIS A 61 -9.09 -7.73 -5.04
N ARG A 62 -9.47 -8.81 -4.33
CA ARG A 62 -10.46 -8.74 -3.24
C ARG A 62 -9.89 -9.20 -1.91
N VAL A 63 -9.25 -10.37 -1.87
CA VAL A 63 -8.77 -10.96 -0.60
C VAL A 63 -7.49 -10.29 -0.11
N MET A 64 -6.45 -10.22 -0.95
CA MET A 64 -5.14 -9.70 -0.57
C MET A 64 -5.14 -8.23 -0.14
N PRO A 65 -5.92 -7.32 -0.77
CA PRO A 65 -6.06 -5.94 -0.28
C PRO A 65 -6.53 -5.87 1.17
N ILE A 66 -7.55 -6.66 1.52
CA ILE A 66 -8.09 -6.73 2.89
C ILE A 66 -7.04 -7.30 3.84
N VAL A 67 -6.37 -8.39 3.44
CA VAL A 67 -5.34 -9.05 4.26
C VAL A 67 -4.18 -8.12 4.59
N LEU A 68 -3.65 -7.37 3.61
CA LEU A 68 -2.50 -6.49 3.85
C LEU A 68 -2.88 -5.26 4.68
N VAL A 69 -4.07 -4.68 4.45
CA VAL A 69 -4.56 -3.58 5.28
C VAL A 69 -4.77 -4.05 6.72
N ALA A 70 -5.40 -5.22 6.91
CA ALA A 70 -5.58 -5.81 8.24
C ALA A 70 -4.23 -6.12 8.92
N ASP A 71 -3.25 -6.68 8.22
CA ASP A 71 -1.90 -6.92 8.75
C ASP A 71 -1.27 -5.61 9.25
N TRP A 72 -1.36 -4.53 8.47
CA TRP A 72 -0.83 -3.23 8.85
C TRP A 72 -1.46 -2.69 10.14
N LEU A 73 -2.78 -2.85 10.28
CA LEU A 73 -3.53 -2.38 11.45
C LEU A 73 -3.24 -3.22 12.71
N ILE A 74 -3.02 -4.54 12.55
CA ILE A 74 -2.75 -5.47 13.65
C ILE A 74 -1.28 -5.40 14.09
N ALA A 75 -0.36 -5.19 13.15
CA ALA A 75 1.08 -5.13 13.40
C ALA A 75 1.61 -3.79 12.87
N PRO A 76 1.68 -2.74 13.70
CA PRO A 76 2.21 -1.44 13.28
C PRO A 76 3.72 -1.50 13.02
N PRO A 77 4.28 -0.52 12.28
CA PRO A 77 5.71 -0.47 11.99
C PRO A 77 6.55 -0.37 13.28
N ARG A 78 7.71 -1.03 13.27
CA ARG A 78 8.64 -1.01 14.41
C ARG A 78 9.38 0.33 14.51
N THR A 79 9.69 0.90 13.35
CA THR A 79 10.38 2.18 13.20
C THR A 79 9.41 3.29 12.80
N ARG A 80 9.78 4.55 13.07
CA ARG A 80 8.99 5.70 12.63
C ARG A 80 9.13 5.85 11.11
N LEU A 81 8.01 5.87 10.41
CA LEU A 81 7.96 6.18 8.99
C LEU A 81 8.00 7.69 8.79
N THR A 82 8.81 8.16 7.84
CA THR A 82 8.83 9.57 7.46
C THR A 82 8.14 9.73 6.10
N VAL A 83 7.34 10.79 5.95
CA VAL A 83 6.65 11.10 4.69
C VAL A 83 7.66 11.19 3.55
N ARG A 84 8.81 11.84 3.79
CA ARG A 84 9.89 11.96 2.79
C ARG A 84 10.37 10.62 2.24
N ARG A 85 10.46 9.57 3.07
CA ARG A 85 10.85 8.22 2.61
C ARG A 85 9.67 7.52 1.94
N ALA A 86 8.45 7.73 2.42
CA ALA A 86 7.25 7.15 1.84
C ALA A 86 6.93 7.71 0.45
N LEU A 87 7.37 8.93 0.12
CA LEU A 87 7.29 9.46 -1.26
C LEU A 87 8.02 8.58 -2.30
N LEU A 88 8.97 7.75 -1.87
CA LEU A 88 9.60 6.77 -2.77
C LEU A 88 8.61 5.74 -3.32
N TRP A 89 7.48 5.51 -2.64
CA TRP A 89 6.44 4.59 -3.11
C TRP A 89 5.72 5.12 -4.35
N LEU A 90 5.80 6.42 -4.65
CA LEU A 90 5.20 6.99 -5.87
C LEU A 90 6.02 6.68 -7.12
N TRP A 91 7.31 6.36 -6.99
CA TRP A 91 8.17 6.13 -8.14
C TRP A 91 7.67 5.00 -9.03
N TYR A 92 7.33 3.85 -8.43
CA TYR A 92 6.87 2.70 -9.18
C TYR A 92 5.59 2.98 -10.00
N PRO A 93 4.48 3.46 -9.42
CA PRO A 93 3.27 3.73 -10.18
C PRO A 93 3.45 4.85 -11.22
N LEU A 94 4.24 5.89 -10.90
CA LEU A 94 4.52 6.96 -11.87
C LEU A 94 5.31 6.44 -13.08
N LEU A 95 6.37 5.66 -12.84
CA LEU A 95 7.14 5.05 -13.92
C LEU A 95 6.29 4.09 -14.75
N PHE A 96 5.44 3.30 -14.10
CA PHE A 96 4.52 2.40 -14.80
C PHE A 96 3.57 3.15 -15.73
N VAL A 97 2.94 4.23 -15.26
CA VAL A 97 2.02 5.04 -16.08
C VAL A 97 2.77 5.74 -17.21
N VAL A 98 3.91 6.38 -16.93
CA VAL A 98 4.74 7.04 -17.96
C VAL A 98 5.16 6.03 -19.04
N TYR A 99 5.69 4.88 -18.64
CA TYR A 99 6.07 3.83 -19.57
C TYR A 99 4.86 3.36 -20.40
N SER A 100 3.72 3.08 -19.76
CA SER A 100 2.53 2.58 -20.44
C SER A 100 1.98 3.57 -21.46
N LEU A 101 2.00 4.87 -21.16
CA LEU A 101 1.53 5.92 -22.06
C LEU A 101 2.49 6.15 -23.24
N LEU A 102 3.80 6.06 -23.01
CA LEU A 102 4.81 6.18 -24.08
C LEU A 102 4.80 4.97 -25.02
N ARG A 103 4.70 3.76 -24.45
CA ARG A 103 4.69 2.50 -25.20
C ARG A 103 3.36 2.25 -25.90
N GLY A 104 2.25 2.70 -25.33
CA GLY A 104 0.89 2.35 -25.78
C GLY A 104 0.65 2.56 -27.27
N PRO A 105 0.89 3.76 -27.83
CA PRO A 105 0.72 4.04 -29.26
C PRO A 105 1.64 3.22 -30.16
N LEU A 106 2.85 2.89 -29.68
CA LEU A 106 3.84 2.11 -30.43
C LEU A 106 3.46 0.63 -30.52
N ALA A 107 2.88 0.09 -29.44
CA ALA A 107 2.48 -1.31 -29.34
C ALA A 107 1.03 -1.56 -29.79
N GLY A 108 0.23 -0.50 -29.99
CA GLY A 108 -1.20 -0.61 -30.28
C GLY A 108 -2.03 -1.19 -29.13
N TRP A 109 -1.50 -1.17 -27.90
CA TRP A 109 -2.13 -1.79 -26.74
C TRP A 109 -1.78 -1.06 -25.44
N TYR A 110 -2.78 -0.89 -24.57
CA TYR A 110 -2.66 -0.33 -23.23
C TYR A 110 -3.03 -1.37 -22.18
N PRO A 111 -2.37 -1.38 -21.00
CA PRO A 111 -2.67 -2.33 -19.93
C PRO A 111 -4.10 -2.27 -19.39
N TYR A 112 -4.71 -1.08 -19.46
CA TYR A 112 -6.02 -0.83 -18.92
C TYR A 112 -6.83 0.07 -19.86
N PRO A 113 -8.15 -0.13 -19.96
CA PRO A 113 -9.02 0.65 -20.84
C PRO A 113 -9.04 2.13 -20.48
N PHE A 114 -8.92 2.48 -19.19
CA PHE A 114 -8.84 3.87 -18.74
C PHE A 114 -7.53 4.59 -19.09
N LEU A 115 -6.51 3.86 -19.57
CA LEU A 115 -5.26 4.43 -20.10
C LEU A 115 -5.28 4.58 -21.62
N ASP A 116 -6.23 3.93 -22.30
CA ASP A 116 -6.38 3.96 -23.74
C ASP A 116 -7.24 5.16 -24.15
N PRO A 117 -6.72 6.18 -24.86
CA PRO A 117 -7.52 7.31 -25.31
C PRO A 117 -8.73 6.91 -26.18
N GLY A 118 -8.65 5.79 -26.90
CA GLY A 118 -9.74 5.28 -27.74
C GLY A 118 -10.89 4.69 -26.93
N GLN A 119 -10.65 4.25 -25.69
CA GLN A 119 -11.66 3.65 -24.82
C GLN A 119 -12.07 4.59 -23.66
N ALA A 120 -11.13 5.40 -23.17
CA ALA A 120 -11.35 6.29 -22.02
C ALA A 120 -12.17 7.55 -22.36
N GLY A 121 -12.41 7.85 -23.65
CA GLY A 121 -13.06 9.10 -24.08
C GLY A 121 -12.07 10.22 -24.41
N GLY A 122 -10.85 9.86 -24.83
CA GLY A 122 -9.81 10.79 -25.28
C GLY A 122 -8.70 11.07 -24.26
N VAL A 123 -7.70 11.82 -24.71
CA VAL A 123 -6.47 12.12 -23.92
C VAL A 123 -6.78 12.86 -22.62
N ALA A 124 -7.79 13.75 -22.62
CA ALA A 124 -8.21 14.49 -21.43
C ALA A 124 -8.75 13.56 -20.33
N ALA A 125 -9.52 12.53 -20.70
CA ALA A 125 -10.03 11.55 -19.76
C ALA A 125 -8.90 10.68 -19.17
N VAL A 126 -7.96 10.24 -20.02
CA VAL A 126 -6.74 9.51 -19.56
C VAL A 126 -5.95 10.36 -18.56
N ALA A 127 -5.75 11.65 -18.84
CA ALA A 127 -5.06 12.56 -17.93
C ALA A 127 -5.81 12.68 -16.58
N ALA A 128 -7.14 12.79 -16.61
CA ALA A 128 -7.96 12.84 -15.39
C ALA A 128 -7.83 11.55 -14.56
N TYR A 129 -7.84 10.37 -15.19
CA TYR A 129 -7.59 9.10 -14.50
C TYR A 129 -6.19 9.05 -13.88
N CYS A 130 -5.16 9.44 -14.62
CA CYS A 130 -3.79 9.46 -14.12
C CYS A 130 -3.62 10.38 -12.90
N VAL A 131 -4.20 11.58 -12.96
CA VAL A 131 -4.18 12.53 -11.83
C VAL A 131 -4.98 11.99 -10.65
N GLY A 132 -6.20 11.52 -10.88
CA GLY A 132 -7.06 10.99 -9.82
C GLY A 132 -6.44 9.80 -9.09
N ILE A 133 -5.89 8.83 -9.83
CA ILE A 133 -5.21 7.66 -9.25
C ILE A 133 -3.93 8.10 -8.51
N THR A 134 -3.16 9.04 -9.06
CA THR A 134 -1.96 9.55 -8.38
C THR A 134 -2.30 10.23 -7.06
N LEU A 135 -3.32 11.10 -7.05
CA LEU A 135 -3.80 11.74 -5.82
C LEU A 135 -4.30 10.72 -4.80
N PHE A 136 -4.99 9.69 -5.27
CA PHE A 136 -5.42 8.59 -4.41
C PHE A 136 -4.24 7.84 -3.78
N ILE A 137 -3.18 7.53 -4.55
CA ILE A 137 -1.97 6.88 -4.01
C ILE A 137 -1.25 7.79 -3.01
N VAL A 138 -1.21 9.11 -3.26
CA VAL A 138 -0.67 10.09 -2.30
C VAL A 138 -1.48 10.07 -1.01
N LEU A 139 -2.81 10.05 -1.09
CA LEU A 139 -3.69 9.94 0.06
C LEU A 139 -3.45 8.63 0.84
N MET A 140 -3.37 7.49 0.14
CA MET A 140 -3.06 6.20 0.77
C MET A 140 -1.68 6.20 1.43
N THR A 141 -0.68 6.78 0.78
CA THR A 141 0.67 6.94 1.34
C THR A 141 0.63 7.73 2.64
N TRP A 142 -0.08 8.86 2.64
CA TRP A 142 -0.25 9.66 3.84
C TRP A 142 -0.97 8.88 4.95
N ALA A 143 -2.09 8.22 4.62
CA ALA A 143 -2.88 7.44 5.56
C ALA A 143 -2.08 6.28 6.18
N THR A 144 -1.34 5.51 5.38
CA THR A 144 -0.50 4.41 5.86
C THR A 144 0.58 4.90 6.81
N VAL A 145 1.23 6.04 6.49
CA VAL A 145 2.26 6.66 7.34
C VAL A 145 1.66 7.19 8.65
N THR A 146 0.54 7.90 8.60
CA THR A 146 -0.10 8.47 9.80
C THR A 146 -0.63 7.38 10.70
N ILE A 147 -1.43 6.45 10.19
CA ILE A 147 -1.99 5.33 10.95
C ILE A 147 -0.85 4.49 11.57
N GLY A 148 0.15 4.12 10.78
CA GLY A 148 1.27 3.31 11.26
C GLY A 148 2.06 3.99 12.37
N ASN A 149 2.35 5.29 12.23
CA ASN A 149 3.07 6.05 13.26
C ASN A 149 2.23 6.27 14.53
N THR A 150 0.94 6.55 14.39
CA THR A 150 0.01 6.74 15.50
C THR A 150 -0.14 5.46 16.32
N GLN A 151 -0.38 4.32 15.66
CA GLN A 151 -0.47 3.02 16.35
C GLN A 151 0.85 2.64 17.04
N ARG A 152 1.99 2.93 16.41
CA ARG A 152 3.31 2.74 17.02
C ARG A 152 3.47 3.57 18.30
N GLN A 153 3.07 4.84 18.28
CA GLN A 153 3.13 5.73 19.46
C GLN A 153 2.28 5.19 20.61
N PHE A 154 1.03 4.81 20.33
CA PHE A 154 0.15 4.23 21.35
C PHE A 154 0.71 2.95 21.98
N ARG A 155 1.36 2.07 21.18
CA ARG A 155 1.99 0.86 21.72
C ARG A 155 3.24 1.13 22.55
N GLN A 156 3.96 2.21 22.26
CA GLN A 156 5.15 2.60 23.01
C GLN A 156 4.81 3.31 24.32
N ALA A 157 3.70 4.04 24.35
CA ALA A 157 3.17 4.70 25.54
C ALA A 157 2.46 3.73 26.52
N GLY A 158 2.84 2.45 26.52
CA GLY A 158 2.26 1.42 27.39
C GLY A 158 2.22 1.85 28.87
N PRO A 159 1.37 1.22 29.70
CA PRO A 159 1.02 1.70 31.03
C PRO A 159 2.28 2.06 31.82
N SER A 160 2.31 3.30 32.33
CA SER A 160 3.36 3.80 33.20
C SER A 160 3.65 2.74 34.26
N ARG A 161 4.89 2.24 34.32
CA ARG A 161 5.28 1.38 35.45
C ARG A 161 4.97 2.15 36.73
N PRO A 162 4.25 1.57 37.70
CA PRO A 162 4.15 2.17 39.03
C PRO A 162 5.57 2.54 39.49
N GLY A 163 5.71 3.72 40.11
CA GLY A 163 6.98 4.25 40.57
C GLY A 163 7.81 3.18 41.27
N ALA A 164 9.12 3.20 41.04
CA ALA A 164 10.00 2.25 41.70
C ALA A 164 9.81 2.38 43.22
N PRO A 165 9.96 1.31 44.02
CA PRO A 165 9.73 1.35 45.47
C PRO A 165 10.46 2.48 46.22
N GLY A 166 11.52 3.06 45.65
CA GLY A 166 12.26 4.21 46.21
C GLY A 166 11.59 5.58 46.06
N ASP A 167 10.56 5.73 45.21
CA ASP A 167 9.84 7.01 45.07
C ASP A 167 8.91 7.28 46.26
N ILE A 168 8.54 6.24 47.02
CA ILE A 168 7.69 6.34 48.22
C ILE A 168 8.52 6.73 49.45
N GLU A 169 9.81 6.34 49.51
CA GLU A 169 10.72 6.69 50.61
C GLU A 169 11.18 8.15 50.61
N GLN A 170 10.99 8.89 49.51
CA GLN A 170 11.33 10.33 49.44
C GLN A 170 10.12 11.26 49.72
N MET A 171 8.94 10.68 49.99
CA MET A 171 7.71 11.42 50.35
C MET A 171 7.35 11.32 51.84
N VAL A 172 8.19 10.68 52.67
CA VAL A 172 8.04 10.54 54.13
C VAL A 172 9.28 11.08 54.81
#